data_AF-A0A929RRW6-F1
#
_entry.id   AF-A0A929RRW6-F1
#
_cell.length_a   1.000
_cell.length_b   1.000
_cell.length_c   1.000
_cell.angle_alpha   90.00
_cell.angle_beta   90.00
_cell.angle_gamma   90.00
#
_symmetry.space_group_name_H-M   'P 1'
#
loop_
_entity.id
_entity.type
_entity.pdbx_description
1 polymer ?
#
loop_
_entity_poly.entity_id
_entity_poly.type
_entity_poly.pdbx_seq_one_letter_code
_entity_poly.pdbx_strand_id
1 'polypeptide(L)'
;VGMTLGFLGFFCGLLGMNAARIAALISALLLLVCLAIPWLAMASVPVRVTGPSAAAQIDPRQIDKSVSMGVSLSVSIRLGTCLGLIVLTPILASSAEGIILASLIGAALMLSTRSIRSRIEVLIGVVSGMAILAWASYAAALLSPATLLLVLVTSLVGSLLVLATNVVTPKVRPWLSRTADTISTVVIIAIPPFALYIWGM
;
A
#
# COMPACT_ATOMS: atom_id res chain seq x y z
N VAL A 1 3.19 13.29 1.43
CA VAL A 1 2.00 14.15 1.71
C VAL A 1 2.08 15.52 1.05
N GLY A 2 3.10 16.36 1.34
CA GLY A 2 3.20 17.68 0.69
C GLY A 2 3.25 17.60 -0.84
N MET A 3 4.08 16.69 -1.37
CA MET A 3 4.19 16.45 -2.82
C MET A 3 2.89 15.93 -3.44
N THR A 4 2.13 15.08 -2.75
CA THR A 4 0.88 14.50 -3.26
C THR A 4 -0.22 15.57 -3.34
N LEU A 5 -0.31 16.42 -2.32
CA LEU A 5 -1.22 17.57 -2.31
C LEU A 5 -0.81 18.63 -3.33
N GLY A 6 0.50 18.86 -3.50
CA GLY A 6 1.04 19.75 -4.53
C GLY A 6 0.68 19.30 -5.94
N PHE A 7 0.86 18.01 -6.26
CA PHE A 7 0.45 17.46 -7.56
C PHE A 7 -1.07 17.56 -7.76
N LEU A 8 -1.86 17.19 -6.75
CA LEU A 8 -3.32 17.29 -6.85
C LEU A 8 -3.78 18.74 -7.08
N GLY A 9 -3.23 19.70 -6.33
CA GLY A 9 -3.51 21.12 -6.50
C GLY A 9 -3.03 21.66 -7.85
N PHE A 10 -1.87 21.23 -8.32
CA PHE A 10 -1.33 21.61 -9.63
C PHE A 10 -2.25 21.15 -10.76
N PHE A 11 -2.62 19.87 -10.81
CA PHE A 11 -3.48 19.33 -11.87
C PHE A 11 -4.93 19.83 -11.77
N CYS A 12 -5.48 19.97 -10.56
CA CYS A 12 -6.84 20.46 -10.41
C CYS A 12 -6.94 21.98 -10.65
N GLY A 13 -5.93 22.75 -10.25
CA GLY A 13 -5.91 24.21 -10.33
C GLY A 13 -5.48 24.76 -11.69
N LEU A 14 -4.47 24.16 -12.34
CA LEU A 14 -3.95 24.66 -13.63
C LEU A 14 -4.63 24.02 -14.83
N LEU A 15 -5.05 22.74 -14.73
CA LEU A 15 -5.60 21.99 -15.87
C LEU A 15 -7.12 21.80 -15.79
N GLY A 16 -7.77 22.24 -14.71
CA GLY A 16 -9.23 22.14 -14.53
C GLY A 16 -9.77 20.71 -14.57
N MET A 17 -8.90 19.72 -14.34
CA MET A 17 -9.24 18.31 -14.47
C MET A 17 -9.99 17.80 -13.24
N ASN A 18 -10.90 16.83 -13.46
CA ASN A 18 -11.75 16.31 -12.40
C ASN A 18 -10.92 15.66 -11.28
N ALA A 19 -11.09 16.13 -10.04
CA ALA A 19 -10.29 15.75 -8.87
C ALA A 19 -10.30 14.23 -8.59
N ALA A 20 -11.43 13.56 -8.85
CA ALA A 20 -11.56 12.11 -8.65
C ALA A 20 -10.61 11.29 -9.55
N ARG A 21 -10.43 11.71 -10.82
CA ARG A 21 -9.58 11.02 -11.79
C ARG A 21 -8.10 11.14 -11.45
N ILE A 22 -7.69 12.35 -11.08
CA ILE A 22 -6.32 12.65 -10.65
C ILE A 22 -6.00 11.88 -9.37
N ALA A 23 -6.92 11.88 -8.41
CA ALA A 23 -6.73 11.18 -7.16
C ALA A 23 -6.60 9.65 -7.37
N ALA A 24 -7.37 9.06 -8.30
CA ALA A 24 -7.24 7.66 -8.68
C ALA A 24 -5.83 7.32 -9.22
N LEU A 25 -5.27 8.13 -10.12
CA LEU A 25 -3.91 7.92 -10.63
C LEU A 25 -2.84 8.12 -9.55
N ILE A 26 -2.92 9.20 -8.77
CA ILE A 26 -1.95 9.48 -7.71
C ILE A 26 -1.98 8.38 -6.65
N SER A 27 -3.16 7.89 -6.26
CA SER A 27 -3.29 6.82 -5.28
C SER A 27 -2.75 5.47 -5.78
N ALA A 28 -3.00 5.12 -7.04
CA ALA A 28 -2.38 3.93 -7.66
C ALA A 28 -0.85 4.03 -7.67
N LEU A 29 -0.29 5.18 -8.07
CA LEU A 29 1.15 5.41 -8.04
C LEU A 29 1.74 5.34 -6.63
N LEU A 30 1.07 5.94 -5.64
CA LEU A 30 1.50 5.89 -4.23
C LEU A 30 1.52 4.46 -3.69
N LEU A 31 0.53 3.65 -4.05
CA LEU A 31 0.52 2.24 -3.67
C LEU A 31 1.68 1.48 -4.31
N LEU A 32 1.95 1.68 -5.60
CA LEU A 32 3.09 1.06 -6.29
C LEU A 32 4.42 1.46 -5.64
N VAL A 33 4.59 2.75 -5.29
CA VAL A 33 5.76 3.22 -4.54
C VAL A 33 5.84 2.53 -3.18
N CYS A 34 4.71 2.39 -2.48
CA CYS A 34 4.65 1.68 -1.19
C CYS A 34 5.09 0.21 -1.29
N LEU A 35 4.72 -0.46 -2.38
CA LEU A 35 5.11 -1.85 -2.66
C LEU A 35 6.57 -1.99 -3.08
N ALA A 36 7.16 -0.94 -3.67
CA ALA A 36 8.57 -0.91 -4.07
C ALA A 36 9.54 -0.61 -2.92
N ILE A 37 9.04 -0.22 -1.74
CA ILE A 37 9.87 0.14 -0.56
C ILE A 37 10.91 -0.94 -0.20
N PRO A 38 10.59 -2.25 -0.16
CA PRO A 38 11.58 -3.28 0.16
C PRO A 38 12.74 -3.32 -0.85
N TRP A 39 12.47 -3.04 -2.12
CA TRP A 39 13.49 -2.97 -3.18
C TRP A 39 14.38 -1.75 -3.03
N LEU A 40 13.79 -0.60 -2.64
CA LEU A 40 14.53 0.62 -2.33
C LEU A 40 15.44 0.42 -1.11
N ALA A 41 14.95 -0.28 -0.08
CA ALA A 41 15.75 -0.64 1.08
C ALA A 41 16.92 -1.56 0.68
N MET A 42 16.69 -2.57 -0.16
CA MET A 42 17.75 -3.45 -0.68
C MET A 42 18.79 -2.69 -1.52
N ALA A 43 18.36 -1.73 -2.34
CA ALA A 43 19.27 -0.89 -3.13
C ALA A 43 20.14 0.04 -2.27
N SER A 44 19.64 0.42 -1.08
CA SER A 44 20.35 1.30 -0.15
C SER A 44 21.46 0.61 0.65
N VAL A 45 21.51 -0.73 0.65
CA VAL A 45 22.59 -1.50 1.29
C VAL A 45 23.65 -1.81 0.22
N PRO A 46 24.84 -1.20 0.27
CA PRO A 46 25.88 -1.44 -0.73
C PRO A 46 26.45 -2.87 -0.55
N VAL A 47 25.95 -3.82 -1.34
CA VAL A 47 26.56 -5.15 -1.47
C VAL A 47 27.77 -5.04 -2.40
N ARG A 48 28.90 -4.55 -1.87
CA ARG A 48 30.18 -4.59 -2.60
C ARG A 48 30.87 -5.92 -2.33
N VAL A 49 30.63 -6.92 -3.19
CA VAL A 49 31.31 -8.22 -3.14
C VAL A 49 32.51 -8.29 -4.12
N THR A 50 32.74 -7.26 -4.94
CA THR A 50 33.81 -7.28 -5.96
C THR A 50 34.83 -6.16 -5.74
N GLY A 51 35.99 -6.51 -5.20
CA GLY A 51 37.18 -5.65 -5.13
C GLY A 51 38.34 -6.31 -4.37
N PRO A 52 39.59 -5.86 -4.57
CA PRO A 52 40.81 -6.43 -3.97
C PRO A 52 40.87 -6.32 -2.43
N SER A 53 39.86 -5.69 -1.80
CA SER A 53 39.68 -5.58 -0.36
C SER A 53 38.82 -6.70 0.26
N ALA A 54 38.66 -7.84 -0.41
CA ALA A 54 37.93 -9.00 0.15
C ALA A 54 38.53 -9.55 1.47
N ALA A 55 39.76 -9.14 1.82
CA ALA A 55 40.44 -9.45 3.08
C ALA A 55 40.42 -8.29 4.10
N ALA A 56 39.79 -7.15 3.79
CA ALA A 56 39.71 -6.04 4.72
C ALA A 56 38.73 -6.36 5.85
N GLN A 57 39.20 -6.26 7.09
CA GLN A 57 38.43 -6.53 8.29
C GLN A 57 37.17 -5.66 8.31
N ILE A 58 36.02 -6.30 8.20
CA ILE A 58 34.71 -5.64 8.15
C ILE A 58 34.43 -5.04 9.53
N ASP A 59 34.40 -3.72 9.63
CA ASP A 59 34.05 -3.01 10.87
C ASP A 59 32.52 -3.12 11.12
N PRO A 60 32.07 -3.84 12.17
CA PRO A 60 30.65 -4.05 12.45
C PRO A 60 29.87 -2.75 12.63
N ARG A 61 30.53 -1.69 13.12
CA ARG A 61 29.89 -0.41 13.45
C ARG A 61 29.45 0.39 12.21
N GLN A 62 30.10 0.17 11.07
CA GLN A 62 29.72 0.81 9.81
C GLN A 62 28.48 0.16 9.21
N ILE A 63 28.34 -1.16 9.36
CA ILE A 63 27.17 -1.92 8.90
C ILE A 63 25.91 -1.52 9.68
N ASP A 64 25.99 -1.41 11.00
CA ASP A 64 24.84 -1.02 11.84
C ASP A 64 24.29 0.36 11.48
N LYS A 65 25.17 1.30 11.10
CA LYS A 65 24.78 2.64 10.64
C LYS A 65 24.09 2.61 9.27
N SER A 66 24.59 1.83 8.31
CA SER A 66 23.96 1.69 7.00
C SER A 66 22.61 0.98 7.07
N VAL A 67 22.48 -0.05 7.92
CA VAL A 67 21.22 -0.78 8.12
C VAL A 67 20.19 0.10 8.83
N SER A 68 20.57 0.81 9.89
CA SER A 68 19.64 1.71 10.60
C SER A 68 19.14 2.86 9.72
N MET A 69 19.99 3.37 8.82
CA MET A 69 19.62 4.41 7.85
C MET A 69 18.67 3.87 6.77
N GLY A 70 18.88 2.65 6.26
CA GLY A 70 17.97 2.01 5.31
C GLY A 70 16.60 1.70 5.93
N VAL A 71 16.57 1.24 7.19
CA VAL A 71 15.33 0.97 7.92
C VAL A 71 14.55 2.26 8.19
N SER A 72 15.22 3.34 8.62
CA SER A 72 14.53 4.61 8.88
C SER A 72 13.97 5.24 7.60
N LEU A 73 14.72 5.18 6.49
CA LEU A 73 14.26 5.65 5.19
C LEU A 73 13.02 4.87 4.72
N SER A 74 13.05 3.54 4.81
CA SER A 74 11.92 2.65 4.47
C SER A 74 10.65 3.02 5.26
N VAL A 75 10.79 3.17 6.58
CA VAL A 75 9.67 3.52 7.47
C VAL A 75 9.11 4.91 7.15
N SER A 76 9.97 5.91 6.94
CA SER A 76 9.54 7.27 6.60
C SER A 76 8.81 7.35 5.26
N ILE A 77 9.31 6.66 4.23
CA ILE A 77 8.65 6.60 2.92
C ILE A 77 7.28 5.95 3.07
N ARG A 78 7.20 4.83 3.79
CA ARG A 78 5.95 4.09 4.01
C ARG A 78 4.91 4.90 4.75
N LEU A 79 5.32 5.59 5.81
CA LEU A 79 4.44 6.52 6.52
C LEU A 79 3.94 7.62 5.59
N GLY A 80 4.83 8.20 4.78
CA GLY A 80 4.50 9.26 3.84
C GLY A 80 3.51 8.85 2.74
N THR A 81 3.65 7.64 2.20
CA THR A 81 2.74 7.09 1.17
C THR A 81 1.40 6.70 1.78
N CYS A 82 1.38 6.00 2.91
CA CYS A 82 0.16 5.62 3.62
C CYS A 82 -0.66 6.84 4.05
N LEU A 83 -0.02 7.87 4.60
CA LEU A 83 -0.72 9.12 4.94
C LEU A 83 -1.26 9.84 3.70
N GLY A 84 -0.52 9.83 2.59
CA GLY A 84 -0.99 10.37 1.31
C GLY A 84 -2.24 9.66 0.81
N LEU A 85 -2.28 8.33 0.91
CA LEU A 85 -3.44 7.53 0.52
C LEU A 85 -4.67 7.82 1.38
N ILE A 86 -4.50 7.93 2.71
CA ILE A 86 -5.59 8.28 3.63
C ILE A 86 -6.21 9.63 3.25
N VAL A 87 -5.38 10.64 2.97
CA VAL A 87 -5.84 11.99 2.60
C VAL A 87 -6.58 11.99 1.25
N LEU A 88 -6.17 11.16 0.29
CA LEU A 88 -6.83 11.05 -1.02
C LEU A 88 -8.13 10.23 -0.97
N THR A 89 -8.29 9.35 0.01
CA THR A 89 -9.44 8.44 0.13
C THR A 89 -10.80 9.15 0.07
N PRO A 90 -11.07 10.25 0.80
CA PRO A 90 -12.35 10.98 0.68
C PRO A 90 -12.61 11.52 -0.72
N ILE A 91 -11.57 11.92 -1.45
CA ILE A 91 -11.70 12.44 -2.82
C ILE A 91 -12.06 11.30 -3.79
N LEU A 92 -11.44 10.13 -3.66
CA LEU A 92 -11.79 8.93 -4.43
C LEU A 92 -13.22 8.48 -4.14
N ALA A 93 -13.60 8.50 -2.86
CA ALA A 93 -14.86 7.99 -2.37
C ALA A 93 -16.08 8.83 -2.79
N SER A 94 -15.88 9.91 -3.55
CA SER A 94 -16.94 10.69 -4.18
C SER A 94 -17.64 9.97 -5.35
N SER A 95 -17.13 8.81 -5.79
CA SER A 95 -17.66 8.04 -6.92
C SER A 95 -17.70 6.54 -6.60
N ALA A 96 -18.65 5.81 -7.19
CA ALA A 96 -18.78 4.36 -6.98
C ALA A 96 -17.52 3.59 -7.42
N GLU A 97 -16.91 4.00 -8.54
CA GLU A 97 -15.67 3.39 -9.05
C GLU A 97 -14.48 3.69 -8.13
N GLY A 98 -14.37 4.92 -7.62
CA GLY A 98 -13.32 5.29 -6.67
C GLY A 98 -13.44 4.58 -5.32
N ILE A 99 -14.66 4.21 -4.89
CA ILE A 99 -14.87 3.36 -3.70
C ILE A 99 -14.30 1.96 -3.92
N ILE A 100 -14.51 1.37 -5.09
CA ILE A 100 -13.95 0.05 -5.44
C ILE A 100 -12.42 0.12 -5.48
N LEU A 101 -11.86 1.18 -6.07
CA LEU A 101 -10.42 1.36 -6.12
C LEU A 101 -9.84 1.56 -4.70
N ALA A 102 -10.50 2.34 -3.85
CA ALA A 102 -10.09 2.53 -2.46
C ALA A 102 -10.13 1.22 -1.65
N SER A 103 -11.13 0.36 -1.87
CA SER A 103 -11.19 -0.94 -1.19
C SER A 103 -10.09 -1.89 -1.66
N LEU A 104 -9.76 -1.89 -2.96
CA LEU A 104 -8.62 -2.64 -3.50
C LEU A 104 -7.29 -2.16 -2.92
N ILE A 105 -7.09 -0.84 -2.80
CA ILE A 105 -5.90 -0.25 -2.16
C ILE A 105 -5.80 -0.69 -0.70
N GLY A 106 -6.89 -0.56 0.06
CA GLY A 106 -6.93 -0.94 1.48
C GLY A 106 -6.62 -2.43 1.68
N ALA A 107 -7.20 -3.30 0.87
CA ALA A 107 -6.93 -4.73 0.87
C ALA A 107 -5.45 -5.02 0.50
N ALA A 108 -4.92 -4.39 -0.54
CA ALA A 108 -3.53 -4.55 -0.94
C ALA A 108 -2.56 -4.16 0.18
N LEU A 109 -2.83 -3.07 0.90
CA LEU A 109 -2.01 -2.63 2.04
C LEU A 109 -2.03 -3.65 3.18
N MET A 110 -3.20 -4.20 3.51
CA MET A 110 -3.32 -5.24 4.55
C MET A 110 -2.57 -6.51 4.16
N LEU A 111 -2.76 -7.02 2.94
CA LEU A 111 -2.09 -8.25 2.49
C LEU A 111 -0.57 -8.06 2.36
N SER A 112 -0.13 -6.86 1.96
CA SER A 112 1.29 -6.55 1.80
C SER A 112 2.07 -6.60 3.12
N THR A 113 1.42 -6.41 4.27
CA THR A 113 2.06 -6.45 5.60
C THR A 113 2.77 -7.77 5.89
N ARG A 114 2.37 -8.85 5.23
CA ARG A 114 2.95 -10.19 5.41
C ARG A 114 4.38 -10.34 4.89
N SER A 115 4.78 -9.52 3.91
CA SER A 115 6.12 -9.55 3.33
C SER A 115 7.19 -8.87 4.20
N ILE A 116 6.78 -8.21 5.27
CA ILE A 116 7.63 -7.30 6.04
C ILE A 116 8.04 -7.92 7.37
N ARG A 117 9.36 -7.95 7.59
CA ARG A 117 9.94 -8.43 8.85
C ARG A 117 9.79 -7.43 10.01
N SER A 118 9.58 -6.14 9.73
CA SER A 118 9.49 -5.08 10.74
C SER A 118 8.08 -4.93 11.31
N ARG A 119 7.92 -5.08 12.64
CA ARG A 119 6.62 -4.94 13.33
C ARG A 119 5.99 -3.55 13.13
N ILE A 120 6.81 -2.50 13.07
CA ILE A 120 6.34 -1.11 12.92
C ILE A 120 5.72 -0.91 11.55
N GLU A 121 6.38 -1.39 10.50
CA GLU A 121 5.89 -1.28 9.13
C GLU A 121 4.62 -2.10 8.88
N VAL A 122 4.49 -3.27 9.54
CA VAL A 122 3.25 -4.06 9.57
C VAL A 122 2.12 -3.24 10.18
N LEU A 123 2.37 -2.64 11.35
CA LEU A 123 1.35 -1.87 12.07
C LEU A 123 0.88 -0.67 11.25
N ILE A 124 1.80 0.04 10.58
CA ILE A 124 1.48 1.14 9.66
C ILE A 124 0.61 0.65 8.49
N GLY A 125 0.99 -0.45 7.85
CA GLY A 125 0.23 -1.01 6.72
C GLY A 125 -1.18 -1.47 7.11
N VAL A 126 -1.32 -2.15 8.25
CA VAL A 126 -2.61 -2.63 8.75
C VAL A 126 -3.51 -1.47 9.16
N VAL A 127 -3.01 -0.52 9.96
CA VAL A 127 -3.81 0.62 10.44
C VAL A 127 -4.24 1.51 9.28
N SER A 128 -3.35 1.79 8.33
CA SER A 128 -3.71 2.57 7.14
C SER A 128 -4.70 1.84 6.23
N GLY A 129 -4.50 0.54 5.99
CA GLY A 129 -5.45 -0.28 5.23
C GLY A 129 -6.85 -0.31 5.85
N MET A 130 -6.92 -0.49 7.17
CA MET A 130 -8.19 -0.43 7.92
C MET A 130 -8.86 0.94 7.81
N ALA A 131 -8.10 2.02 7.95
CA ALA A 131 -8.65 3.38 7.86
C ALA A 131 -9.26 3.65 6.48
N ILE A 132 -8.56 3.23 5.41
CA ILE A 132 -9.03 3.38 4.03
C ILE A 132 -10.29 2.54 3.78
N LEU A 133 -10.30 1.28 4.23
CA LEU A 133 -11.47 0.40 4.11
C LEU A 133 -12.67 0.91 4.90
N ALA A 134 -12.46 1.40 6.12
CA ALA A 134 -13.51 2.01 6.94
C ALA A 134 -14.13 3.20 6.21
N TRP A 135 -13.30 4.10 5.66
CA TRP A 135 -13.79 5.26 4.93
C TRP A 135 -14.53 4.87 3.64
N ALA A 136 -14.00 3.91 2.88
CA ALA A 136 -14.67 3.38 1.70
C ALA A 136 -16.03 2.75 2.04
N SER A 137 -16.13 2.04 3.18
CA SER A 137 -17.39 1.43 3.63
C SER A 137 -18.43 2.47 4.02
N TYR A 138 -17.99 3.53 4.72
CA TYR A 138 -18.83 4.66 5.09
C TYR A 138 -19.35 5.39 3.84
N ALA A 139 -18.49 5.67 2.87
CA ALA A 139 -18.88 6.31 1.62
C ALA A 139 -19.81 5.43 0.76
N ALA A 140 -19.55 4.11 0.70
CA ALA A 140 -20.44 3.17 0.02
C ALA A 140 -21.85 3.17 0.62
N ALA A 141 -21.95 3.25 1.95
CA ALA A 141 -23.24 3.33 2.64
C ALA A 141 -24.02 4.60 2.30
N LEU A 142 -23.33 5.70 1.98
CA LEU A 142 -23.96 6.98 1.61
C LEU A 142 -24.40 7.04 0.13
N LEU A 143 -23.65 6.40 -0.78
CA LEU A 143 -23.86 6.55 -2.23
C LEU A 143 -24.79 5.51 -2.84
N SER A 144 -24.68 4.23 -2.47
CA SER A 144 -25.62 3.21 -2.95
C SER A 144 -25.61 1.92 -2.12
N PRO A 145 -26.78 1.31 -1.85
CA PRO A 145 -26.85 0.05 -1.10
C PRO A 145 -26.25 -1.15 -1.86
N ALA A 146 -26.09 -1.07 -3.19
CA ALA A 146 -25.52 -2.13 -4.01
C ALA A 146 -23.98 -2.24 -3.86
N THR A 147 -23.26 -1.12 -3.74
CA THR A 147 -21.81 -1.12 -3.49
C THR A 147 -21.44 -1.47 -2.06
N LEU A 148 -22.39 -1.32 -1.12
CA LEU A 148 -22.23 -1.59 0.30
C LEU A 148 -21.79 -3.06 0.55
N LEU A 149 -22.44 -4.01 -0.13
CA LEU A 149 -22.11 -5.43 -0.01
C LEU A 149 -20.67 -5.73 -0.47
N LEU A 150 -20.22 -5.15 -1.58
CA LEU A 150 -18.87 -5.35 -2.10
C LEU A 150 -17.80 -4.81 -1.14
N VAL A 151 -18.02 -3.63 -0.56
CA VAL A 151 -17.07 -3.04 0.39
C VAL A 151 -17.07 -3.77 1.73
N LEU A 152 -18.24 -4.20 2.20
CA LEU A 152 -18.31 -5.05 3.39
C LEU A 152 -17.61 -6.39 3.17
N VAL A 153 -17.83 -7.07 2.04
CA VAL A 153 -17.19 -8.36 1.74
C VAL A 153 -15.68 -8.18 1.66
N THR A 154 -15.18 -7.17 0.95
CA THR A 154 -13.72 -6.93 0.84
C THR A 154 -13.09 -6.57 2.19
N SER A 155 -13.74 -5.74 3.00
CA SER A 155 -13.27 -5.40 4.35
C SER A 155 -13.31 -6.59 5.32
N LEU A 156 -14.39 -7.37 5.28
CA LEU A 156 -14.56 -8.58 6.08
C LEU A 156 -13.53 -9.64 5.68
N VAL A 157 -13.35 -9.89 4.38
CA VAL A 157 -12.36 -10.84 3.85
C VAL A 157 -10.94 -10.40 4.18
N GLY A 158 -10.61 -9.11 4.02
CA GLY A 158 -9.31 -8.56 4.43
C GLY A 158 -9.04 -8.75 5.91
N SER A 159 -10.02 -8.44 6.77
CA SER A 159 -9.94 -8.62 8.22
C SER A 159 -9.81 -10.10 8.60
N LEU A 160 -10.62 -10.98 7.99
CA LEU A 160 -10.56 -12.42 8.22
C LEU A 160 -9.24 -13.03 7.76
N LEU A 161 -8.68 -12.58 6.64
CA LEU A 161 -7.38 -13.02 6.16
C LEU A 161 -6.27 -12.65 7.15
N VAL A 162 -6.28 -11.43 7.66
CA VAL A 162 -5.32 -10.98 8.68
C VAL A 162 -5.50 -11.77 9.98
N LEU A 163 -6.74 -11.97 10.43
CA LEU A 163 -7.03 -12.74 11.64
C LEU A 163 -6.63 -14.22 11.47
N ALA A 164 -7.00 -14.84 10.36
CA ALA A 164 -6.70 -16.24 10.06
C ALA A 164 -5.20 -16.47 9.92
N THR A 165 -4.46 -15.57 9.26
CA THR A 165 -3.01 -15.71 9.15
C THR A 165 -2.26 -15.48 10.46
N ASN A 166 -2.83 -14.71 11.39
CA ASN A 166 -2.25 -14.42 12.71
C ASN A 166 -2.63 -15.46 13.78
N VAL A 167 -3.81 -16.08 13.69
CA VAL A 167 -4.36 -17.01 14.69
C VAL A 167 -4.19 -18.48 14.29
N VAL A 168 -4.12 -18.82 12.99
CA VAL A 168 -4.14 -20.23 12.55
C VAL A 168 -2.80 -20.94 12.77
N THR A 169 -2.91 -22.09 13.44
CA THR A 169 -1.85 -23.02 13.82
C THR A 169 -0.98 -23.45 12.61
N PRO A 170 0.35 -23.70 12.80
CA PRO A 170 1.32 -23.86 11.71
C PRO A 170 1.02 -24.89 10.62
N LYS A 171 0.13 -25.86 10.87
CA LYS A 171 -0.17 -26.97 9.95
C LYS A 171 -0.99 -26.57 8.72
N VAL A 172 -1.88 -25.57 8.81
CA VAL A 172 -2.74 -25.12 7.68
C VAL A 172 -2.15 -23.91 6.93
N ARG A 173 -1.06 -23.37 7.47
CA ARG A 173 -0.35 -22.17 7.02
C ARG A 173 0.10 -22.21 5.54
N PRO A 174 0.55 -23.33 4.96
CA PRO A 174 1.09 -23.32 3.59
C PRO A 174 0.04 -23.10 2.49
N TRP A 175 -1.15 -23.71 2.62
CA TRP A 175 -2.21 -23.55 1.61
C TRP A 175 -2.90 -22.20 1.73
N LEU A 176 -3.22 -21.77 2.96
CA LEU A 176 -3.81 -20.46 3.21
C LEU A 176 -2.86 -19.31 2.82
N SER A 177 -1.56 -19.51 3.01
CA SER A 177 -0.52 -18.61 2.48
C SER A 177 -0.64 -18.44 0.98
N ARG A 178 -0.66 -19.55 0.24
CA ARG A 178 -0.63 -19.52 -1.22
C ARG A 178 -1.88 -18.86 -1.80
N THR A 179 -3.06 -19.13 -1.26
CA THR A 179 -4.29 -18.48 -1.74
C THR A 179 -4.27 -16.99 -1.46
N ALA A 180 -3.86 -16.57 -0.26
CA ALA A 180 -3.70 -15.16 0.08
C ALA A 180 -2.66 -14.46 -0.81
N ASP A 181 -1.52 -15.11 -1.11
CA ASP A 181 -0.48 -14.57 -1.97
C ASP A 181 -1.00 -14.41 -3.41
N THR A 182 -1.80 -15.36 -3.90
CA THR A 182 -2.43 -15.29 -5.23
C THR A 182 -3.42 -14.14 -5.29
N ILE A 183 -4.30 -14.01 -4.28
CA ILE A 183 -5.27 -12.92 -4.18
C ILE A 183 -4.55 -11.56 -4.12
N SER A 184 -3.52 -11.44 -3.28
CA SER A 184 -2.69 -10.22 -3.18
C SER A 184 -2.14 -9.82 -4.55
N THR A 185 -1.55 -10.79 -5.25
CA THR A 185 -0.94 -10.56 -6.57
C THR A 185 -1.98 -10.09 -7.59
N VAL A 186 -3.14 -10.75 -7.63
CA VAL A 186 -4.25 -10.37 -8.52
C VAL A 186 -4.76 -8.97 -8.20
N VAL A 187 -4.94 -8.64 -6.91
CA VAL A 187 -5.38 -7.31 -6.48
C VAL A 187 -4.37 -6.24 -6.90
N ILE A 188 -3.08 -6.45 -6.70
CA ILE A 188 -2.04 -5.48 -7.09
C ILE A 188 -2.03 -5.26 -8.61
N ILE A 189 -2.17 -6.34 -9.40
CA ILE A 189 -2.22 -6.26 -10.87
C ILE A 189 -3.49 -5.54 -11.36
N ALA A 190 -4.60 -5.67 -10.64
CA ALA A 190 -5.87 -5.06 -11.02
C ALA A 190 -5.91 -3.53 -10.78
N ILE A 191 -5.06 -2.98 -9.90
CA ILE A 191 -5.12 -1.57 -9.52
C ILE A 191 -4.74 -0.60 -10.66
N PRO A 192 -3.62 -0.79 -11.39
CA PRO A 192 -3.27 0.07 -12.53
C PRO A 192 -4.33 0.13 -13.64
N PRO A 193 -4.89 -0.99 -14.16
CA PRO A 193 -5.92 -0.92 -15.20
C PRO A 193 -7.21 -0.28 -14.69
N PHE A 194 -7.57 -0.49 -13.41
CA PHE A 194 -8.76 0.15 -12.84
C PHE A 194 -8.58 1.68 -12.69
N ALA A 195 -7.37 2.14 -12.36
CA ALA A 195 -7.07 3.57 -12.32
C ALA A 195 -7.15 4.22 -13.71
N LEU A 196 -6.69 3.52 -14.76
CA LEU A 196 -6.80 3.98 -16.14
C LEU A 196 -8.25 4.01 -16.63
N TYR A 197 -9.06 3.03 -16.23
CA TYR A 197 -10.48 3.01 -16.53
C TYR A 197 -11.22 4.23 -15.93
N ILE A 198 -10.97 4.57 -14.66
CA ILE A 198 -11.54 5.77 -14.00
C ILE A 198 -11.07 7.07 -14.70
N TRP A 199 -9.84 7.07 -15.23
CA TRP A 199 -9.33 8.20 -16.00
C TRP A 199 -10.10 8.43 -17.31
N GLY A 200 -10.69 7.36 -17.88
CA GLY A 200 -11.49 7.38 -19.09
C GLY A 200 -10.74 6.87 -20.33
N MET A 201 -9.76 5.99 -20.16
CA MET A 201 -9.14 5.21 -21.24
C MET A 201 -9.79 3.84 -21.41
#